data_AF-A0A3R7SWB4-F1
#
_entry.id   AF-A0A3R7SWB4-F1
#
_cell.length_a   1.000
_cell.length_b   1.000
_cell.length_c   1.000
_cell.angle_alpha   90.00
_cell.angle_beta   90.00
_cell.angle_gamma   90.00
#
_symmetry.space_group_name_H-M   'P 1'
#
loop_
_entity.id
_entity.type
_entity.pdbx_description
1 polymer ?
#
loop_
_entity_poly.entity_id
_entity_poly.type
_entity_poly.pdbx_seq_one_letter_code
_entity_poly.pdbx_strand_id
1 'polypeptide(L)' 'MSAVIENHHNEHDHHGPAKGLKRWFYTTNHKDIGTLYLWFSFAMFLIGGAMAMII' A
#
# COMPACT_ATOMS: atom_id res chain seq x y z
N MET A 1 33.48 -10.33 39.90
CA MET A 1 32.21 -9.65 39.57
C MET A 1 32.15 -9.47 38.07
N SER A 2 31.10 -10.02 37.46
CA SER A 2 30.55 -9.74 36.12
C SER A 2 31.54 -9.45 34.98
N ALA A 3 31.78 -10.46 34.14
CA ALA A 3 31.97 -10.21 32.72
C ALA A 3 30.73 -9.44 32.24
N VAL A 4 30.90 -8.16 31.93
CA VAL A 4 29.86 -7.36 31.27
C VAL A 4 29.72 -7.95 29.87
N ILE A 5 28.76 -8.86 29.73
CA ILE A 5 28.23 -9.26 28.43
C ILE A 5 27.52 -8.01 27.91
N GLU A 6 28.19 -7.29 27.03
CA GLU A 6 27.62 -6.23 26.22
C GLU A 6 26.69 -6.91 25.20
N ASN A 7 25.50 -7.29 25.67
CA ASN A 7 24.39 -7.67 24.81
C ASN A 7 24.01 -6.41 24.06
N HIS A 8 24.57 -6.24 22.86
CA HIS A 8 24.02 -5.33 21.87
C HIS A 8 22.57 -5.76 21.61
N HIS A 9 21.65 -5.04 22.24
CA HIS A 9 20.22 -5.21 22.06
C HIS A 9 19.90 -5.03 20.58
N ASN A 10 19.54 -6.15 19.97
CA ASN A 10 18.83 -6.25 18.71
C ASN A 10 17.43 -5.69 18.93
N GLU A 11 17.19 -4.42 18.59
CA GLU A 11 15.83 -3.88 18.50
C GLU A 11 15.88 -2.54 17.75
N HIS A 12 16.17 -2.61 16.45
CA HIS A 12 15.76 -1.55 15.54
C HIS A 12 14.26 -1.70 15.31
N ASP A 13 13.48 -1.05 16.17
CA ASP A 13 12.04 -0.97 16.10
C ASP A 13 11.54 -0.65 14.69
N HIS A 14 10.60 -1.47 14.23
CA HIS A 14 9.91 -1.42 12.94
C HIS A 14 8.96 -0.19 12.82
N HIS A 15 9.46 1.04 12.94
CA HIS A 15 8.67 2.26 12.68
C HIS A 15 8.65 2.62 11.18
N GLY A 16 8.15 1.71 10.35
CA GLY A 16 7.70 2.06 9.01
C GLY A 16 6.26 2.61 9.08
N PRO A 17 5.94 3.80 8.54
CA PRO A 17 4.57 4.30 8.53
C PRO A 17 3.68 3.26 7.85
N ALA A 18 2.59 2.85 8.52
CA ALA A 18 1.69 1.77 8.11
C ALA A 18 1.44 1.79 6.58
N LYS A 19 2.14 0.91 5.86
CA LYS A 19 2.03 0.78 4.42
C LYS A 19 0.79 -0.06 4.13
N GLY A 20 -0.16 0.49 3.39
CA GLY A 20 -1.31 -0.29 2.94
C GLY A 20 -2.37 0.53 2.22
N LEU A 21 -3.28 -0.18 1.57
CA LEU A 21 -4.49 0.34 0.90
C LEU A 21 -5.34 1.23 1.82
N LYS A 22 -5.25 1.05 3.16
CA LYS A 22 -5.86 1.95 4.15
C LYS A 22 -5.34 3.38 4.07
N ARG A 23 -4.04 3.60 3.78
CA ARG A 23 -3.49 4.94 3.51
C ARG A 23 -4.15 5.53 2.26
N TRP A 24 -4.32 4.72 1.22
CA TRP A 24 -4.86 5.15 -0.06
C TRP A 24 -6.36 5.46 0.02
N PHE A 25 -7.13 4.73 0.83
CA PHE A 25 -8.56 5.00 1.03
C PHE A 25 -8.85 6.16 2.00
N TYR A 26 -7.93 6.45 2.94
CA TYR A 26 -8.06 7.57 3.91
C TYR A 26 -7.17 8.78 3.60
N THR A 27 -6.47 8.79 2.46
CA THR A 27 -5.69 9.97 2.04
C THR A 27 -6.64 11.03 1.51
N THR A 28 -6.62 12.23 2.09
CA THR A 28 -7.36 13.40 1.59
C THR A 28 -6.67 14.07 0.41
N ASN A 29 -5.62 13.45 -0.15
CA ASN A 29 -4.87 13.99 -1.27
C ASN A 29 -5.56 13.66 -2.59
N HIS A 30 -5.90 14.69 -3.37
CA HIS A 30 -6.55 14.55 -4.68
C HIS A 30 -5.70 13.75 -5.69
N LYS A 31 -4.38 13.65 -5.51
CA LYS A 31 -3.48 12.88 -6.37
C LYS A 31 -3.65 11.36 -6.20
N ASP A 32 -3.89 10.93 -4.98
CA ASP A 32 -4.10 9.52 -4.65
C ASP A 32 -5.55 9.11 -4.96
N ILE A 33 -6.51 10.00 -4.70
CA ILE A 33 -7.91 9.86 -5.14
C ILE A 33 -7.97 9.73 -6.67
N GLY A 34 -7.23 10.55 -7.40
CA GLY A 34 -7.19 10.47 -8.86
C GLY A 34 -6.67 9.12 -9.36
N THR A 35 -5.62 8.58 -8.73
CA THR A 35 -5.06 7.27 -9.10
C THR A 35 -6.01 6.11 -8.74
N LEU A 36 -6.78 6.22 -7.66
CA LEU A 36 -7.90 5.31 -7.31
C LEU A 36 -8.94 5.23 -8.42
N TYR A 37 -9.44 6.38 -8.86
CA TYR A 37 -10.46 6.45 -9.91
C TYR A 37 -9.93 5.96 -11.25
N LEU A 38 -8.69 6.30 -11.62
CA LEU A 38 -8.05 5.82 -12.84
C LEU A 38 -7.97 4.29 -12.86
N TRP A 39 -7.52 3.69 -11.75
CA TRP A 39 -7.41 2.23 -11.66
C TRP A 39 -8.76 1.52 -11.73
N PHE A 40 -9.76 2.05 -11.02
CA PHE A 40 -11.13 1.53 -11.07
C PHE A 40 -11.75 1.63 -12.46
N SER A 41 -11.62 2.79 -13.10
CA SER A 41 -12.16 3.05 -14.44
C SER A 41 -11.47 2.18 -15.49
N PHE A 42 -10.16 2.01 -15.36
CA PHE A 42 -9.38 1.13 -16.23
C PHE A 42 -9.77 -0.34 -16.06
N ALA A 43 -9.99 -0.81 -14.84
CA ALA A 43 -10.47 -2.17 -14.58
C ALA A 43 -11.86 -2.40 -15.19
N MET A 44 -12.80 -1.47 -14.99
CA MET A 44 -14.13 -1.53 -15.63
C MET A 44 -14.04 -1.48 -17.16
N PHE A 45 -13.15 -0.67 -17.72
CA PHE A 45 -12.90 -0.61 -19.16
C PHE A 45 -12.36 -1.93 -19.70
N LEU A 46 -11.41 -2.58 -19.02
CA LEU A 46 -10.88 -3.88 -19.42
C LEU A 46 -11.94 -4.98 -19.31
N ILE A 47 -12.75 -4.98 -18.25
CA ILE A 47 -13.83 -5.96 -18.08
C ILE A 47 -14.91 -5.78 -19.15
N GLY A 48 -15.40 -4.55 -19.34
CA GLY A 48 -16.41 -4.24 -20.36
C GLY A 48 -15.88 -4.46 -21.78
N GLY A 49 -14.63 -4.07 -22.05
CA GLY A 49 -13.95 -4.30 -23.33
C GLY A 49 -13.71 -5.79 -23.60
N ALA A 50 -13.33 -6.57 -22.59
CA ALA A 50 -13.19 -8.02 -22.73
C ALA A 50 -14.54 -8.69 -23.00
N MET A 51 -15.62 -8.29 -22.31
CA MET A 51 -16.96 -8.77 -22.61
C MET A 51 -17.41 -8.38 -24.03
N ALA A 52 -17.05 -7.18 -24.50
CA ALA A 52 -17.33 -6.73 -25.86
C ALA A 52 -16.54 -7.51 -26.93
N MET A 53 -15.38 -8.09 -26.62
CA MET A 53 -14.62 -8.93 -27.55
C MET A 53 -15.11 -10.38 -27.61
N ILE A 54 -15.87 -10.83 -26.61
CA ILE A 54 -16.41 -12.21 -26.53
C ILE A 54 -17.75 -12.35 -27.27
N ILE A 55 -18.46 -11.24 -27.46
CA ILE A 55 -19.72 -11.14 -28.21
C ILE A 55 -19.40 -10.88 -29.69
#